data_AF-A0AAD6RYB7-F1
#
_entry.id   AF-A0AAD6RYB7-F1
#
_cell.length_a   1.000
_cell.length_b   1.000
_cell.length_c   1.000
_cell.angle_alpha   90.00
_cell.angle_beta   90.00
_cell.angle_gamma   90.00
#
_symmetry.space_group_name_H-M   'P 1'
#
loop_
_entity.id
_entity.type
_entity.pdbx_description
1 polymer ?
#
loop_
_entity_poly.entity_id
_entity_poly.type
_entity_poly.pdbx_seq_one_letter_code
_entity_poly.pdbx_strand_id
1 'polypeptide(L)'
;MPKGRTKWSVKKKTKQPQHVLGREANAPNATEWSSMTPYNTFQVADENDVGYDFSVQDVVCVLPNGRQVGAPIELHEYWTCRILDIRARNETDVWVKIEWFYSAQDAARENSTFVASHCGQYERLKSNHTDCVSTSVFNGLASMKYYDETNLNQEPIFADDFYYRYTIDLPDLSISPTPAATCVCGCLYDPSDTAPGSVMHLCPRPECRKYYHRGCISPSKGKGAHTSPFHRVDFLLTDVDTGVALELPLNESASAEPPKKRRRASHVTDPAAFSAPIAALPQQLVRAAAQPIVRGGVLGVAGNVAAVVAARRLVCRALRDEDAVDAWADQMPKDWEKSMPDGWDAEAIEFDAAEVTDDGVQNSESNISVSGGNRRKGAKGKKKAIAATTDSTMRVLPCPACGGAI
;
A
#
# COMPACT_ATOMS: atom_id res chain seq x y z
N MET A 1 -48.97 16.75 -41.88
CA MET A 1 -48.33 17.65 -40.89
C MET A 1 -46.90 17.18 -40.62
N PRO A 2 -45.86 17.92 -41.02
CA PRO A 2 -44.48 17.55 -40.71
C PRO A 2 -44.04 18.21 -39.38
N LYS A 3 -43.50 17.38 -38.47
CA LYS A 3 -42.95 17.84 -37.18
C LYS A 3 -41.55 18.43 -37.41
N GLY A 4 -41.41 19.74 -37.18
CA GLY A 4 -40.13 20.43 -37.22
C GLY A 4 -39.21 19.98 -36.08
N ARG A 5 -38.00 19.54 -36.41
CA ARG A 5 -36.93 19.25 -35.45
C ARG A 5 -36.32 20.56 -34.96
N THR A 6 -36.43 20.82 -33.66
CA THR A 6 -35.81 21.94 -32.96
C THR A 6 -34.30 21.73 -32.92
N LYS A 7 -33.53 22.60 -33.59
CA LYS A 7 -32.07 22.61 -33.53
C LYS A 7 -31.64 23.12 -32.15
N TRP A 8 -30.95 22.27 -31.38
CA TRP A 8 -30.26 22.66 -30.16
C TRP A 8 -29.03 23.51 -30.52
N SER A 9 -28.96 24.73 -30.02
CA SER A 9 -27.77 25.56 -30.13
C SER A 9 -26.70 25.04 -29.17
N VAL A 10 -25.60 24.55 -29.72
CA VAL A 10 -24.39 24.22 -28.95
C VAL A 10 -23.85 25.55 -28.40
N LYS A 11 -23.94 25.75 -27.08
CA LYS A 11 -23.30 26.88 -26.40
C LYS A 11 -21.81 26.83 -26.72
N LYS A 12 -21.28 27.87 -27.39
CA LYS A 12 -19.84 28.05 -27.57
C LYS A 12 -19.19 28.06 -26.18
N LYS A 13 -18.28 27.12 -25.91
CA LYS A 13 -17.41 27.16 -24.73
C LYS A 13 -16.67 28.50 -24.76
N THR A 14 -16.96 29.38 -23.81
CA THR A 14 -16.21 30.60 -23.57
C THR A 14 -14.76 30.17 -23.31
N LYS A 15 -13.80 30.67 -24.11
CA LYS A 15 -12.37 30.44 -23.85
C LYS A 15 -12.09 30.93 -22.44
N GLN A 16 -11.77 30.03 -21.52
CA GLN A 16 -11.25 30.44 -20.22
C GLN A 16 -9.95 31.23 -20.45
N PRO A 17 -9.72 32.32 -19.69
CA PRO A 17 -8.48 33.07 -19.79
C PRO A 17 -7.30 32.14 -19.51
N GLN A 18 -6.30 32.13 -20.39
CA GLN A 18 -5.05 31.42 -20.13
C GLN A 18 -4.49 31.93 -18.79
N HIS A 19 -4.17 31.01 -17.88
CA HIS A 19 -3.58 31.35 -16.60
C HIS A 19 -2.29 32.15 -16.85
N VAL A 20 -2.24 33.38 -16.34
CA VAL A 20 -1.11 34.28 -16.53
C VAL A 20 0.07 33.71 -15.74
N LEU A 21 1.17 33.40 -16.42
CA LEU A 21 2.44 33.07 -15.77
C LEU A 21 2.88 34.25 -14.90
N GLY A 22 3.31 33.98 -13.67
CA GLY A 22 3.97 34.97 -12.84
C GLY A 22 3.00 35.84 -12.05
N ARG A 23 2.39 35.28 -11.00
CA ARG A 23 1.64 36.10 -10.01
C ARG A 23 2.55 36.92 -9.10
N GLU A 24 3.84 36.59 -9.03
CA GLU A 24 4.82 37.38 -8.29
C GLU A 24 5.07 38.74 -8.95
N ALA A 25 5.23 39.77 -8.13
CA ALA A 25 5.66 41.08 -8.61
C ALA A 25 7.05 40.93 -9.25
N ASN A 26 7.17 41.29 -10.54
CA ASN A 26 8.36 41.17 -11.41
C ASN A 26 8.59 39.81 -12.08
N ALA A 27 7.65 38.87 -11.98
CA ALA A 27 7.75 37.64 -12.73
C ALA A 27 7.78 37.91 -14.24
N PRO A 28 8.64 37.20 -15.00
CA PRO A 28 8.79 37.42 -16.42
C PRO A 28 7.54 37.02 -17.19
N ASN A 29 7.13 37.88 -18.13
CA ASN A 29 6.05 37.53 -19.06
C ASN A 29 6.54 36.55 -20.13
N ALA A 30 5.63 35.99 -20.93
CA ALA A 30 5.97 34.97 -21.93
C ALA A 30 7.00 35.44 -22.99
N THR A 31 6.94 36.71 -23.40
CA THR A 31 7.89 37.29 -24.36
C THR A 31 9.27 37.44 -23.74
N GLU A 32 9.32 37.96 -22.53
CA GLU A 32 10.56 38.11 -21.77
C GLU A 32 11.21 36.75 -21.48
N TRP A 33 10.44 35.79 -20.96
CA TRP A 33 10.89 34.42 -20.71
C TRP A 33 11.59 33.82 -21.94
N SER A 34 10.98 33.99 -23.11
CA SER A 34 11.50 33.48 -24.37
C SER A 34 12.85 34.09 -24.77
N SER A 35 13.14 35.32 -24.31
CA SER A 35 14.40 36.03 -24.57
C SER A 35 15.49 35.81 -23.52
N MET A 36 15.14 35.28 -22.35
CA MET A 36 16.08 34.99 -21.26
C MET A 36 16.99 33.81 -21.61
N THR A 37 18.19 33.80 -21.01
CA THR A 37 19.19 32.73 -21.23
C THR A 37 18.77 31.46 -20.47
N PRO A 38 18.68 30.29 -21.14
CA PRO A 38 18.32 29.04 -20.50
C PRO A 38 19.49 28.40 -19.76
N TYR A 39 19.19 27.72 -18.65
CA TYR A 39 20.13 26.95 -17.85
C TYR A 39 19.53 25.58 -17.50
N ASN A 40 20.39 24.62 -17.14
CA ASN A 40 19.96 23.32 -16.67
C ASN A 40 19.96 23.20 -15.14
N THR A 41 20.71 24.08 -14.47
CA THR A 41 20.91 24.06 -13.02
C THR A 41 21.01 25.47 -12.45
N PHE A 42 20.74 25.63 -11.16
CA PHE A 42 21.06 26.82 -10.36
C PHE A 42 21.44 26.43 -8.94
N GLN A 43 22.06 27.37 -8.21
CA GLN A 43 22.44 27.18 -6.82
C GLN A 43 21.71 28.16 -5.91
N VAL A 44 21.31 27.69 -4.73
CA VAL A 44 20.83 28.53 -3.63
C VAL A 44 21.73 28.29 -2.43
N ALA A 45 22.31 29.35 -1.90
CA ALA A 45 23.12 29.30 -0.69
C ALA A 45 22.22 29.42 0.55
N ASP A 46 22.49 28.63 1.58
CA ASP A 46 21.89 28.81 2.90
C ASP A 46 22.56 29.95 3.70
N GLU A 47 22.12 30.14 4.96
CA GLU A 47 22.68 31.15 5.86
C GLU A 47 24.18 30.97 6.16
N ASN A 48 24.73 29.78 5.92
CA ASN A 48 26.14 29.44 6.12
C ASN A 48 26.94 29.45 4.80
N ASP A 49 26.37 30.00 3.72
CA ASP A 49 26.98 30.03 2.38
C ASP A 49 27.21 28.62 1.78
N VAL A 50 26.46 27.61 2.26
CA VAL A 50 26.48 26.27 1.67
C VAL A 50 25.52 26.27 0.49
N GLY A 51 26.07 26.10 -0.72
CA GLY A 51 25.30 26.02 -1.96
C GLY A 51 24.60 24.67 -2.14
N TYR A 52 23.32 24.70 -2.47
CA TYR A 52 22.52 23.55 -2.87
C TYR A 52 22.17 23.66 -4.35
N ASP A 53 22.50 22.61 -5.11
CA ASP A 53 22.22 22.51 -6.54
C ASP A 53 20.78 22.05 -6.79
N PHE A 54 20.13 22.69 -7.75
CA PHE A 54 18.82 22.31 -8.27
C PHE A 54 18.87 22.19 -9.78
N SER A 55 18.22 21.17 -10.33
CA SER A 55 18.24 20.83 -11.76
C SER A 55 16.84 20.77 -12.36
N VAL A 56 16.74 20.91 -13.68
CA VAL A 56 15.49 20.65 -14.41
C VAL A 56 15.00 19.22 -14.12
N GLN A 57 13.69 19.07 -13.93
CA GLN A 57 12.97 17.86 -13.48
C GLN A 57 13.04 17.52 -11.99
N ASP A 58 13.87 18.21 -11.20
CA ASP A 58 13.84 18.00 -9.74
C ASP A 58 12.48 18.39 -9.16
N VAL A 59 12.05 17.65 -8.14
CA VAL A 59 10.92 18.05 -7.29
C VAL A 59 11.48 18.70 -6.04
N VAL A 60 10.93 19.86 -5.69
CA VAL A 60 11.45 20.72 -4.63
C VAL A 60 10.35 21.16 -3.67
N CYS A 61 10.77 21.52 -2.47
CA CYS A 61 9.99 22.28 -1.51
C CYS A 61 10.28 23.79 -1.68
N VAL A 62 9.22 24.59 -1.74
CA VAL A 62 9.29 26.05 -1.78
C VAL A 62 8.49 26.66 -0.63
N LEU A 63 8.99 27.78 -0.13
CA LEU A 63 8.40 28.45 1.03
C LEU A 63 7.00 29.00 0.71
N PRO A 64 5.98 28.74 1.55
CA PRO A 64 4.67 29.36 1.38
C PRO A 64 4.71 30.88 1.49
N ASN A 65 3.85 31.56 0.72
CA ASN A 65 3.74 33.01 0.76
C ASN A 65 3.45 33.51 2.19
N GLY A 66 4.15 34.58 2.59
CA GLY A 66 4.01 35.19 3.92
C GLY A 66 4.76 34.48 5.05
N ARG A 67 5.48 33.38 4.77
CA ARG A 67 6.40 32.76 5.73
C ARG A 67 7.80 33.35 5.59
N GLN A 68 8.51 33.47 6.71
CA GLN A 68 9.90 33.93 6.74
C GLN A 68 10.85 32.74 6.60
N VAL A 69 11.98 32.95 5.92
CA VAL A 69 13.10 32.00 5.88
C VAL A 69 13.58 31.75 7.31
N GLY A 70 13.89 30.49 7.65
CA GLY A 70 14.35 30.09 8.99
C GLY A 70 13.25 29.91 10.04
N ALA A 71 12.00 30.27 9.75
CA ALA A 71 10.89 29.93 10.65
C ALA A 71 10.66 28.40 10.64
N PRO A 72 10.40 27.76 11.80
CA PRO A 72 10.10 26.34 11.85
C PRO A 72 8.79 26.07 11.11
N ILE A 73 8.87 25.25 10.07
CA ILE A 73 7.76 24.83 9.21
C ILE A 73 7.89 23.32 9.09
N GLU A 74 6.79 22.61 9.32
CA GLU A 74 6.76 21.17 9.14
C GLU A 74 6.90 20.83 7.65
N LEU A 75 7.56 19.73 7.32
CA LEU A 75 7.87 19.41 5.92
C LEU A 75 6.61 19.39 5.04
N HIS A 76 5.50 18.84 5.55
CA HIS A 76 4.23 18.77 4.81
C HIS A 76 3.52 20.13 4.62
N GLU A 77 3.96 21.21 5.25
CA GLU A 77 3.42 22.57 5.06
C GLU A 77 4.10 23.31 3.90
N TYR A 78 5.25 22.82 3.42
CA TYR A 78 5.90 23.39 2.23
C TYR A 78 5.05 23.15 0.98
N TRP A 79 5.10 24.13 0.08
CA TRP A 79 4.61 23.93 -1.28
C TRP A 79 5.59 23.03 -2.02
N THR A 80 5.06 22.16 -2.86
CA THR A 80 5.87 21.22 -3.64
C THR A 80 5.68 21.49 -5.13
N CYS A 81 6.76 21.51 -5.89
CA CYS A 81 6.69 21.72 -7.34
C CYS A 81 7.80 20.99 -8.08
N ARG A 82 7.62 20.77 -9.38
CA ARG A 82 8.64 20.24 -10.29
C ARG A 82 9.24 21.36 -11.12
N ILE A 83 10.55 21.39 -11.23
CA ILE A 83 11.27 22.32 -12.09
C ILE A 83 11.09 21.92 -13.55
N LEU A 84 10.54 22.81 -14.38
CA LEU A 84 10.32 22.57 -15.81
C LEU A 84 11.38 23.25 -16.69
N ASP A 85 11.78 24.47 -16.35
CA ASP A 85 12.70 25.29 -17.14
C ASP A 85 13.36 26.33 -16.23
N ILE A 86 14.65 26.61 -16.41
CA ILE A 86 15.42 27.57 -15.61
C ILE A 86 15.97 28.63 -16.56
N ARG A 87 15.72 29.90 -16.27
CA ARG A 87 16.20 31.01 -17.10
C ARG A 87 16.68 32.17 -16.27
N ALA A 88 17.63 32.94 -16.81
CA ALA A 88 18.13 34.14 -16.15
C ALA A 88 18.03 35.37 -17.05
N ARG A 89 17.70 36.52 -16.45
CA ARG A 89 17.81 37.83 -17.11
C ARG A 89 19.27 38.28 -17.15
N ASN A 90 20.00 37.97 -16.08
CA ASN A 90 21.42 38.28 -15.86
C ASN A 90 21.99 37.28 -14.82
N GLU A 91 23.23 37.47 -14.39
CA GLU A 91 23.93 36.58 -13.45
C GLU A 91 23.26 36.46 -12.07
N THR A 92 22.42 37.42 -11.69
CA THR A 92 21.80 37.49 -10.35
C THR A 92 20.28 37.27 -10.35
N ASP A 93 19.64 37.42 -11.50
CA ASP A 93 18.18 37.37 -11.63
C ASP A 93 17.75 36.11 -12.37
N VAL A 94 17.64 35.02 -11.60
CA VAL A 94 17.27 33.68 -12.07
C VAL A 94 15.83 33.38 -11.69
N TRP A 95 15.07 32.90 -12.67
CA TRP A 95 13.68 32.52 -12.55
C TRP A 95 13.48 31.08 -12.99
N VAL A 96 12.53 30.42 -12.35
CA VAL A 96 12.25 29.01 -12.56
C VAL A 96 10.79 28.83 -12.91
N LYS A 97 10.54 28.19 -14.04
CA LYS A 97 9.21 27.74 -14.42
C LYS A 97 8.96 26.39 -13.79
N ILE A 98 7.83 26.26 -13.11
CA ILE A 98 7.50 25.11 -12.28
C ILE A 98 6.13 24.52 -12.63
N GLU A 99 5.92 23.26 -12.25
CA GLU A 99 4.61 22.57 -12.23
C GLU A 99 4.23 22.29 -10.77
N TRP A 100 3.06 22.74 -10.33
CA TRP A 100 2.65 22.64 -8.93
C TRP A 100 2.12 21.24 -8.56
N PHE A 101 2.46 20.80 -7.35
CA PHE A 101 1.82 19.69 -6.65
C PHE A 101 0.99 20.26 -5.50
N TYR A 102 -0.33 20.09 -5.58
CA TYR A 102 -1.28 20.66 -4.63
C TYR A 102 -1.42 19.77 -3.39
N SER A 103 -1.54 20.37 -2.21
CA SER A 103 -2.02 19.63 -1.05
C SER A 103 -3.49 19.23 -1.24
N ALA A 104 -3.97 18.28 -0.44
CA ALA A 104 -5.37 17.89 -0.46
C ALA A 104 -6.29 19.06 -0.07
N GLN A 105 -5.86 19.92 0.86
CA GLN A 105 -6.61 21.09 1.28
C GLN A 105 -6.68 22.14 0.17
N ASP A 106 -5.59 22.38 -0.55
CA ASP A 106 -5.59 23.33 -1.68
C ASP A 106 -6.46 22.82 -2.82
N ALA A 107 -6.38 21.53 -3.14
CA ALA A 107 -7.25 20.92 -4.15
C ALA A 107 -8.73 21.00 -3.77
N ALA A 108 -9.08 20.85 -2.49
CA ALA A 108 -10.46 20.98 -2.01
C ALA A 108 -10.99 22.44 -2.04
N ARG A 109 -10.09 23.44 -1.96
CA ARG A 109 -10.46 24.85 -2.16
C ARG A 109 -10.83 25.13 -3.61
N GLU A 110 -10.13 24.51 -4.56
CA GLU A 110 -10.40 24.64 -6.00
C GLU A 110 -11.59 23.78 -6.43
N ASN A 111 -11.71 22.56 -5.89
CA ASN A 111 -12.80 21.63 -6.17
C ASN A 111 -13.54 21.24 -4.88
N SER A 112 -14.71 21.85 -4.65
CA SER A 112 -15.54 21.59 -3.46
C SER A 112 -16.11 20.17 -3.36
N THR A 113 -16.07 19.37 -4.42
CA THR A 113 -16.49 17.96 -4.39
C THR A 113 -15.39 17.02 -3.94
N PHE A 114 -14.14 17.49 -3.92
CA PHE A 114 -13.01 16.73 -3.45
C PHE A 114 -12.95 16.74 -1.92
N VAL A 115 -12.83 15.56 -1.32
CA VAL A 115 -12.83 15.38 0.13
C VAL A 115 -11.39 15.18 0.61
N ALA A 116 -10.78 16.26 1.11
CA ALA A 116 -9.37 16.27 1.52
C ALA A 116 -9.04 15.29 2.66
N SER A 117 -10.03 14.91 3.48
CA SER A 117 -9.83 14.01 4.63
C SER A 117 -9.51 12.56 4.25
N HIS A 118 -9.49 12.22 2.96
CA HIS A 118 -9.10 10.88 2.50
C HIS A 118 -7.64 10.81 2.03
N CYS A 119 -6.92 11.92 2.10
CA CYS A 119 -5.54 12.03 1.65
C CYS A 119 -4.57 12.08 2.83
N GLY A 120 -3.39 11.49 2.61
CA GLY A 120 -2.27 11.60 3.53
C GLY A 120 -1.82 13.05 3.73
N GLN A 121 -1.23 13.37 4.89
CA GLN A 121 -0.65 14.69 5.14
C GLN A 121 0.47 15.06 4.14
N TYR A 122 1.26 14.07 3.70
CA TYR A 122 2.29 14.20 2.67
C TYR A 122 1.78 13.84 1.26
N GLU A 123 0.49 13.57 1.11
CA GLU A 123 -0.10 13.34 -0.20
C GLU A 123 -0.20 14.65 -0.96
N ARG A 124 0.11 14.58 -2.25
CA ARG A 124 -0.01 15.67 -3.19
C ARG A 124 -0.82 15.26 -4.41
N LEU A 125 -1.43 16.24 -5.06
CA LEU A 125 -2.11 16.09 -6.33
C LEU A 125 -1.26 16.75 -7.41
N LYS A 126 -0.80 15.95 -8.38
CA LYS A 126 -0.05 16.49 -9.52
C LYS A 126 -0.98 17.34 -10.37
N SER A 127 -0.67 18.62 -10.55
CA SER A 127 -1.50 19.50 -11.37
C SER A 127 -0.91 19.73 -12.76
N ASN A 128 -1.71 20.29 -13.67
CA ASN A 128 -1.23 20.91 -14.91
C ASN A 128 -0.95 22.42 -14.76
N HIS A 129 -0.95 22.93 -13.52
CA HIS A 129 -0.72 24.33 -13.25
C HIS A 129 0.77 24.65 -13.29
N THR A 130 1.14 25.51 -14.24
CA THR A 130 2.49 26.05 -14.32
C THR A 130 2.55 27.50 -13.85
N ASP A 131 3.62 27.84 -13.15
CA ASP A 131 3.93 29.21 -12.75
C ASP A 131 5.43 29.52 -12.90
N CYS A 132 5.83 30.77 -12.71
CA CYS A 132 7.23 31.21 -12.64
C CYS A 132 7.51 31.83 -11.27
N VAL A 133 8.57 31.35 -10.61
CA VAL A 133 8.99 31.81 -9.28
C VAL A 133 10.48 32.18 -9.28
N SER A 134 10.86 33.10 -8.39
CA SER A 134 12.28 33.41 -8.14
C SER A 134 13.01 32.24 -7.50
N THR A 135 14.32 32.09 -7.75
CA THR A 135 15.15 31.08 -7.05
C THR A 135 15.22 31.30 -5.53
N SER A 136 14.90 32.50 -5.05
CA SER A 136 14.93 32.86 -3.62
C SER A 136 13.91 32.12 -2.73
N VAL A 137 12.88 31.48 -3.31
CA VAL A 137 11.86 30.75 -2.54
C VAL A 137 12.15 29.26 -2.36
N PHE A 138 13.21 28.75 -2.99
CA PHE A 138 13.57 27.33 -2.95
C PHE A 138 14.23 26.97 -1.62
N ASN A 139 13.74 25.92 -0.98
CA ASN A 139 14.21 25.49 0.34
C ASN A 139 15.00 24.18 0.29
N GLY A 140 14.60 23.23 -0.55
CA GLY A 140 15.29 21.94 -0.62
C GLY A 140 14.65 20.96 -1.60
N LEU A 141 15.37 19.87 -1.89
CA LEU A 141 14.86 18.77 -2.72
C LEU A 141 13.79 17.98 -1.96
N ALA A 142 12.78 17.54 -2.69
CA ALA A 142 11.70 16.70 -2.19
C ALA A 142 11.68 15.37 -2.95
N SER A 143 11.62 14.26 -2.22
CA SER A 143 11.39 12.94 -2.81
C SER A 143 9.89 12.74 -3.03
N MET A 144 9.44 12.79 -4.28
CA MET A 144 8.04 12.64 -4.66
C MET A 144 7.81 11.29 -5.35
N LYS A 145 7.11 10.38 -4.68
CA LYS A 145 6.85 9.03 -5.19
C LYS A 145 5.48 8.94 -5.87
N TYR A 146 5.38 8.22 -6.98
CA TYR A 146 4.09 7.86 -7.55
C TYR A 146 3.53 6.64 -6.80
N TYR A 147 2.27 6.73 -6.37
CA TYR A 147 1.59 5.64 -5.68
C TYR A 147 0.46 5.06 -6.56
N ASP A 148 0.63 3.81 -6.97
CA ASP A 148 -0.39 3.00 -7.63
C ASP A 148 -0.88 1.92 -6.68
N GLU A 149 -2.13 2.06 -6.21
CA GLU A 149 -2.74 1.11 -5.27
C GLU A 149 -2.88 -0.31 -5.84
N THR A 150 -2.78 -0.50 -7.15
CA THR A 150 -2.91 -1.78 -7.83
C THR A 150 -1.57 -2.45 -8.12
N ASN A 151 -0.47 -1.71 -7.98
CA ASN A 151 0.85 -2.19 -8.31
C ASN A 151 1.41 -3.10 -7.20
N LEU A 152 1.58 -4.39 -7.52
CA LEU A 152 2.18 -5.36 -6.59
C LEU A 152 3.69 -5.15 -6.38
N ASN A 153 4.32 -4.33 -7.23
CA ASN A 153 5.72 -3.95 -7.15
C ASN A 153 5.89 -2.49 -6.67
N GLN A 154 4.88 -1.95 -5.98
CA GLN A 154 4.92 -0.59 -5.47
C GLN A 154 6.08 -0.44 -4.46
N GLU A 155 7.03 0.46 -4.76
CA GLU A 155 8.11 0.78 -3.84
C GLU A 155 7.57 1.27 -2.50
N PRO A 156 8.25 0.99 -1.37
CA PRO A 156 7.86 1.49 -0.07
C PRO A 156 7.71 3.02 -0.06
N ILE A 157 6.58 3.47 0.47
CA ILE A 157 6.29 4.88 0.73
C ILE A 157 6.06 4.99 2.23
N PHE A 158 6.99 5.63 2.92
CA PHE A 158 6.95 5.80 4.37
C PHE A 158 6.01 6.96 4.75
N ALA A 159 5.71 7.09 6.04
CA ALA A 159 4.71 8.03 6.55
C ALA A 159 5.10 9.52 6.35
N ASP A 160 6.37 9.80 6.12
CA ASP A 160 6.99 11.11 5.94
C ASP A 160 7.46 11.39 4.50
N ASP A 161 7.26 10.44 3.58
CA ASP A 161 7.56 10.62 2.16
C ASP A 161 6.46 11.42 1.45
N PHE A 162 6.84 12.36 0.58
CA PHE A 162 5.87 12.91 -0.36
C PHE A 162 5.50 11.88 -1.41
N TYR A 163 4.21 11.81 -1.71
CA TYR A 163 3.71 10.96 -2.78
C TYR A 163 2.48 11.56 -3.44
N TYR A 164 2.16 11.06 -4.63
CA TYR A 164 0.92 11.39 -5.32
C TYR A 164 0.32 10.12 -5.93
N ARG A 165 -0.99 9.97 -5.80
CA ARG A 165 -1.79 8.97 -6.54
C ARG A 165 -2.80 9.61 -7.48
N TYR A 166 -3.04 10.91 -7.33
CA TYR A 166 -4.00 11.66 -8.13
C TYR A 166 -3.34 12.77 -8.93
N THR A 167 -3.90 13.04 -10.10
CA THR A 167 -3.68 14.25 -10.88
C THR A 167 -4.93 15.13 -10.81
N ILE A 168 -4.75 16.44 -10.86
CA ILE A 168 -5.83 17.43 -10.94
C ILE A 168 -5.65 18.30 -12.17
N ASP A 169 -6.68 18.36 -13.01
CA ASP A 169 -6.76 19.31 -14.13
C ASP A 169 -7.53 20.54 -13.65
N LEU A 170 -6.84 21.65 -13.34
CA LEU A 170 -7.48 22.82 -12.75
C LEU A 170 -8.56 23.47 -13.65
N PRO A 171 -8.35 23.64 -14.97
CA PRO A 171 -9.40 24.12 -15.87
C PRO A 171 -10.74 23.39 -15.77
N ASP A 172 -10.70 22.06 -15.66
CA ASP A 172 -11.88 21.20 -15.61
C ASP A 172 -12.22 20.76 -14.17
N LEU A 173 -11.38 21.10 -13.19
CA LEU A 173 -11.37 20.62 -11.81
C LEU A 173 -11.48 19.10 -11.69
N SER A 174 -11.04 18.38 -12.71
CA SER A 174 -11.18 16.92 -12.77
C SER A 174 -10.02 16.25 -12.06
N ILE A 175 -10.31 15.19 -11.30
CA ILE A 175 -9.31 14.43 -10.55
C ILE A 175 -9.25 13.02 -11.12
N SER A 176 -8.04 12.54 -11.41
CA SER A 176 -7.83 11.20 -11.97
C SER A 176 -6.67 10.46 -11.29
N PRO A 177 -6.78 9.14 -11.05
CA PRO A 177 -7.97 8.31 -11.20
C PRO A 177 -9.07 8.68 -10.18
N THR A 178 -10.31 8.28 -10.46
CA THR A 178 -11.41 8.43 -9.50
C THR A 178 -11.13 7.57 -8.26
N PRO A 179 -11.12 8.14 -7.04
CA PRO A 179 -10.92 7.37 -5.82
C PRO A 179 -11.96 6.24 -5.71
N ALA A 180 -11.51 5.01 -5.47
CA ALA A 180 -12.38 3.84 -5.39
C ALA A 180 -12.10 3.05 -4.11
N ALA A 181 -13.16 2.74 -3.37
CA ALA A 181 -13.06 1.89 -2.18
C ALA A 181 -12.97 0.42 -2.60
N THR A 182 -11.96 -0.29 -2.08
CA THR A 182 -11.76 -1.72 -2.32
C THR A 182 -12.38 -2.60 -1.23
N CYS A 183 -12.50 -2.06 -0.02
CA CYS A 183 -13.02 -2.78 1.14
C CYS A 183 -14.57 -2.86 1.12
N VAL A 184 -15.12 -3.90 1.76
CA VAL A 184 -16.56 -4.14 1.88
C VAL A 184 -17.33 -3.06 2.66
N CYS A 185 -16.64 -2.25 3.48
CA CYS A 185 -17.27 -1.12 4.17
C CYS A 185 -17.54 0.08 3.24
N GLY A 186 -16.95 0.11 2.05
CA GLY A 186 -17.08 1.24 1.12
C GLY A 186 -16.25 2.47 1.49
N CYS A 187 -15.44 2.40 2.55
CA CYS A 187 -14.51 3.48 2.92
C CYS A 187 -13.27 3.48 2.01
N LEU A 188 -12.83 4.67 1.62
CA LEU A 188 -11.56 4.88 0.94
C LEU A 188 -10.38 4.59 1.87
N TYR A 189 -9.24 4.26 1.29
CA TYR A 189 -8.00 4.12 2.02
C TYR A 189 -7.48 5.51 2.43
N ASP A 190 -7.39 5.72 3.74
CA ASP A 190 -6.75 6.88 4.36
C ASP A 190 -5.42 6.44 5.01
N PRO A 191 -4.28 6.82 4.43
CA PRO A 191 -2.96 6.48 4.98
C PRO A 191 -2.60 7.28 6.24
N SER A 192 -3.36 8.34 6.59
CA SER A 192 -3.17 9.09 7.84
C SER A 192 -3.80 8.39 9.05
N ASP A 193 -4.75 7.48 8.83
CA ASP A 193 -5.40 6.77 9.92
C ASP A 193 -4.44 5.71 10.48
N THR A 194 -3.97 5.95 11.70
CA THR A 194 -3.04 5.06 12.42
C THR A 194 -3.74 4.08 13.33
N ALA A 195 -5.09 4.07 13.36
CA ALA A 195 -5.82 3.13 14.19
C ALA A 195 -5.54 1.68 13.78
N PRO A 196 -5.40 0.72 14.70
CA PRO A 196 -5.14 -0.68 14.34
C PRO A 196 -6.19 -1.31 13.39
N GLY A 197 -7.39 -0.74 13.34
CA GLY A 197 -8.47 -1.15 12.43
C GLY A 197 -8.37 -0.57 11.01
N SER A 198 -7.59 0.49 10.80
CA SER A 198 -7.39 1.12 9.49
C SER A 198 -6.41 0.35 8.60
N VAL A 199 -5.55 -0.49 9.21
CA VAL A 199 -4.65 -1.38 8.48
C VAL A 199 -5.45 -2.25 7.51
N MET A 200 -5.06 -2.19 6.24
CA MET A 200 -5.72 -2.96 5.19
C MET A 200 -4.85 -4.13 4.75
N HIS A 201 -5.45 -5.30 4.61
CA HIS A 201 -4.83 -6.50 4.05
C HIS A 201 -5.21 -6.68 2.58
N LEU A 202 -4.24 -7.06 1.74
CA LEU A 202 -4.47 -7.39 0.33
C LEU A 202 -4.82 -8.87 0.18
N CYS A 203 -5.87 -9.17 -0.58
CA CYS A 203 -6.08 -10.51 -1.11
C CYS A 203 -5.09 -10.78 -2.27
N PRO A 204 -4.16 -11.74 -2.14
CA PRO A 204 -3.10 -11.96 -3.12
C PRO A 204 -3.60 -12.62 -4.42
N ARG A 205 -4.82 -13.17 -4.42
CA ARG A 205 -5.37 -13.83 -5.61
C ARG A 205 -5.47 -12.86 -6.81
N PRO A 206 -4.96 -13.23 -8.00
CA PRO A 206 -4.92 -12.35 -9.17
C PRO A 206 -6.28 -11.82 -9.61
N GLU A 207 -7.33 -12.63 -9.50
CA GLU A 207 -8.70 -12.25 -9.86
C GLU A 207 -9.37 -11.31 -8.85
N CYS A 208 -8.79 -11.15 -7.65
CA CYS A 208 -9.36 -10.33 -6.59
C CYS A 208 -8.58 -9.03 -6.37
N ARG A 209 -7.30 -9.11 -5.97
CA ARG A 209 -6.39 -7.97 -5.68
C ARG A 209 -7.03 -6.76 -4.99
N LYS A 210 -7.91 -7.01 -4.02
CA LYS A 210 -8.59 -5.97 -3.23
C LYS A 210 -8.02 -5.89 -1.82
N TYR A 211 -7.98 -4.66 -1.31
CA TYR A 211 -7.62 -4.38 0.07
C TYR A 211 -8.86 -4.37 0.98
N TYR A 212 -8.70 -4.89 2.19
CA TYR A 212 -9.75 -4.94 3.20
C TYR A 212 -9.21 -4.52 4.55
N HIS A 213 -9.91 -3.63 5.25
CA HIS A 213 -9.60 -3.32 6.65
C HIS A 213 -9.60 -4.61 7.47
N ARG A 214 -8.63 -4.76 8.37
CA ARG A 214 -8.53 -5.94 9.25
C ARG A 214 -9.84 -6.26 9.95
N GLY A 215 -10.51 -5.24 10.49
CA GLY A 215 -11.81 -5.41 11.17
C GLY A 215 -12.99 -5.76 10.25
N CYS A 216 -12.86 -5.54 8.94
CA CYS A 216 -13.89 -5.88 7.95
C CYS A 216 -13.78 -7.32 7.45
N ILE A 217 -12.65 -7.99 7.67
CA ILE A 217 -12.45 -9.39 7.30
C ILE A 217 -13.05 -10.26 8.41
N SER A 218 -14.33 -10.61 8.26
CA SER A 218 -15.02 -11.44 9.25
C SER A 218 -14.62 -12.92 9.09
N PRO A 219 -14.28 -13.64 10.18
CA PRO A 219 -13.99 -15.07 10.11
C PRO A 219 -15.22 -15.94 9.77
N SER A 220 -16.45 -15.38 9.75
CA SER A 220 -17.69 -16.15 9.83
C SER A 220 -18.76 -15.87 8.75
N LYS A 221 -18.47 -15.06 7.71
CA LYS A 221 -19.47 -14.68 6.69
C LYS A 221 -19.18 -15.14 5.25
N GLY A 222 -18.14 -15.96 5.04
CA GLY A 222 -17.91 -16.57 3.74
C GLY A 222 -19.05 -17.55 3.39
N LYS A 223 -19.88 -17.22 2.40
CA LYS A 223 -20.95 -18.09 1.89
C LYS A 223 -20.45 -19.32 1.10
N GLY A 224 -19.16 -19.65 1.18
CA GLY A 224 -18.57 -20.84 0.59
C GLY A 224 -17.77 -21.58 1.64
N ALA A 225 -18.38 -22.59 2.24
CA ALA A 225 -17.70 -23.56 3.09
C ALA A 225 -16.80 -24.46 2.23
N HIS A 226 -15.67 -23.92 1.77
CA HIS A 226 -14.48 -24.74 1.59
C HIS A 226 -13.66 -24.57 2.87
N THR A 227 -14.09 -25.28 3.91
CA THR A 227 -13.33 -25.54 5.12
C THR A 227 -12.21 -26.53 4.82
N SER A 228 -11.44 -26.27 3.77
CA SER A 228 -10.06 -26.74 3.78
C SER A 228 -9.41 -25.96 4.92
N PRO A 229 -8.78 -26.60 5.92
CA PRO A 229 -7.85 -25.88 6.77
C PRO A 229 -6.84 -25.27 5.81
N PHE A 230 -6.95 -23.96 5.55
CA PHE A 230 -5.93 -23.28 4.80
C PHE A 230 -4.68 -23.39 5.65
N HIS A 231 -3.73 -24.19 5.20
CA HIS A 231 -2.47 -24.29 5.90
C HIS A 231 -1.74 -22.97 5.68
N ARG A 232 -0.99 -22.52 6.68
CA ARG A 232 -0.15 -21.32 6.58
C ARG A 232 0.83 -21.37 5.41
N VAL A 233 1.01 -22.51 4.74
CA VAL A 233 1.89 -22.63 3.57
C VAL A 233 1.15 -22.46 2.24
N ASP A 234 -0.18 -22.42 2.22
CA ASP A 234 -0.93 -22.42 0.95
C ASP A 234 -0.63 -21.18 0.10
N PHE A 235 -0.35 -20.03 0.72
CA PHE A 235 0.06 -18.82 0.01
C PHE A 235 1.51 -18.87 -0.49
N LEU A 236 2.36 -19.74 0.06
CA LEU A 236 3.72 -20.00 -0.45
C LEU A 236 3.67 -20.93 -1.66
N LEU A 237 2.62 -21.75 -1.75
CA LEU A 237 2.40 -22.72 -2.81
C LEU A 237 1.50 -22.19 -3.92
N THR A 238 1.06 -20.93 -3.86
CA THR A 238 0.24 -20.32 -4.91
C THR A 238 1.02 -19.19 -5.54
N ASP A 239 1.21 -19.27 -6.85
CA ASP A 239 1.85 -18.23 -7.63
C ASP A 239 1.03 -16.93 -7.55
N VAL A 240 1.63 -15.85 -7.07
CA VAL A 240 0.93 -14.58 -6.80
C VAL A 240 0.49 -13.84 -8.08
N ASP A 241 1.10 -14.17 -9.22
CA ASP A 241 0.79 -13.53 -10.50
C ASP A 241 -0.29 -14.32 -11.26
N THR A 242 -0.23 -15.64 -11.23
CA THR A 242 -1.12 -16.53 -11.99
C THR A 242 -2.24 -17.16 -11.16
N GLY A 243 -2.09 -17.23 -9.84
CA GLY A 243 -3.03 -17.88 -8.92
C GLY A 243 -3.01 -19.40 -9.02
N VAL A 244 -2.07 -19.95 -9.78
CA VAL A 244 -1.93 -21.40 -9.98
C VAL A 244 -1.20 -21.99 -8.78
N ALA A 245 -1.78 -23.05 -8.22
CA ALA A 245 -1.13 -23.84 -7.17
C ALA A 245 0.08 -24.58 -7.75
N LEU A 246 1.19 -24.56 -7.04
CA LEU A 246 2.40 -25.31 -7.36
C LEU A 246 2.16 -26.79 -7.10
N GLU A 247 2.25 -27.58 -8.18
CA GLU A 247 2.35 -29.03 -8.06
C GLU A 247 3.79 -29.35 -7.67
N LEU A 248 4.04 -29.60 -6.38
CA LEU A 248 5.33 -30.12 -5.97
C LEU A 248 5.48 -31.57 -6.48
N PRO A 249 6.67 -31.99 -6.95
CA PRO A 249 6.93 -33.37 -7.29
C PRO A 249 6.65 -34.22 -6.06
N LEU A 250 5.54 -34.97 -6.08
CA LEU A 250 5.27 -35.95 -5.04
C LEU A 250 6.44 -36.93 -5.07
N ASN A 251 7.13 -37.08 -3.95
CA ASN A 251 8.28 -37.97 -3.85
C ASN A 251 7.81 -39.40 -4.18
N GLU A 252 8.00 -39.83 -5.44
CA GLU A 252 7.56 -41.14 -5.95
C GLU A 252 8.30 -42.30 -5.26
N SER A 253 9.26 -41.98 -4.39
CA SER A 253 10.14 -42.95 -3.70
C SER A 253 9.47 -43.76 -2.58
N ALA A 254 8.17 -43.57 -2.30
CA ALA A 254 7.53 -44.17 -1.13
C ALA A 254 6.16 -44.83 -1.42
N SER A 255 6.11 -45.88 -2.25
CA SER A 255 5.32 -47.10 -1.97
C SER A 255 5.25 -48.00 -3.20
N ALA A 256 6.04 -49.08 -3.19
CA ALA A 256 5.82 -50.24 -4.05
C ALA A 256 4.81 -51.24 -3.44
N GLU A 257 3.89 -50.79 -2.58
CA GLU A 257 2.86 -51.67 -2.02
C GLU A 257 1.57 -51.66 -2.87
N PRO A 258 1.03 -52.83 -3.25
CA PRO A 258 -0.14 -52.92 -4.10
C PRO A 258 -1.42 -52.42 -3.39
N PRO A 259 -2.30 -51.69 -4.10
CA PRO A 259 -3.43 -50.98 -3.49
C PRO A 259 -4.52 -51.95 -3.01
N LYS A 260 -4.70 -52.05 -1.68
CA LYS A 260 -5.85 -52.73 -1.08
C LYS A 260 -7.06 -51.78 -1.02
N LYS A 261 -8.10 -52.12 -1.79
CA LYS A 261 -9.49 -51.60 -1.79
C LYS A 261 -9.68 -50.06 -1.88
N ARG A 262 -10.16 -49.62 -3.06
CA ARG A 262 -10.68 -48.27 -3.40
C ARG A 262 -11.63 -47.72 -2.31
N ARG A 263 -11.10 -46.87 -1.42
CA ARG A 263 -11.89 -45.82 -0.76
C ARG A 263 -11.81 -44.56 -1.63
N ARG A 264 -12.91 -43.79 -1.69
CA ARG A 264 -12.94 -42.48 -2.36
C ARG A 264 -11.88 -41.58 -1.72
N ALA A 265 -10.81 -41.30 -2.44
CA ALA A 265 -9.73 -40.44 -1.99
C ALA A 265 -10.23 -38.98 -1.99
N SER A 266 -10.48 -38.44 -0.80
CA SER A 266 -10.29 -37.02 -0.57
C SER A 266 -8.80 -36.74 -0.75
N HIS A 267 -8.46 -35.81 -1.63
CA HIS A 267 -7.09 -35.36 -1.90
C HIS A 267 -6.57 -34.59 -0.67
N VAL A 268 -6.31 -35.30 0.43
CA VAL A 268 -5.69 -34.74 1.63
C VAL A 268 -4.21 -34.67 1.31
N THR A 269 -3.76 -33.48 0.95
CA THR A 269 -2.34 -33.13 0.86
C THR A 269 -1.70 -33.36 2.22
N ASP A 270 -0.76 -34.30 2.31
CA ASP A 270 0.02 -34.56 3.52
C ASP A 270 0.87 -33.31 3.83
N PRO A 271 0.63 -32.59 4.95
CA PRO A 271 1.39 -31.40 5.32
C PRO A 271 2.90 -31.67 5.43
N ALA A 272 3.30 -32.90 5.77
CA ALA A 272 4.70 -33.27 5.89
C ALA A 272 5.42 -33.24 4.53
N ALA A 273 4.73 -33.54 3.42
CA ALA A 273 5.33 -33.56 2.08
C ALA A 273 5.80 -32.17 1.60
N PHE A 274 5.15 -31.09 2.07
CA PHE A 274 5.49 -29.71 1.70
C PHE A 274 6.57 -29.11 2.60
N SER A 275 6.76 -29.68 3.80
CA SER A 275 7.69 -29.12 4.78
C SER A 275 9.15 -29.21 4.33
N ALA A 276 9.55 -30.29 3.65
CA ALA A 276 10.95 -30.52 3.30
C ALA A 276 11.49 -29.54 2.24
N PRO A 277 10.83 -29.31 1.08
CA PRO A 277 11.31 -28.34 0.10
C PRO A 277 11.35 -26.90 0.64
N ILE A 278 10.34 -26.52 1.44
CA ILE A 278 10.28 -25.19 2.05
C ILE A 278 11.38 -25.03 3.12
N ALA A 279 11.64 -26.07 3.92
CA ALA A 279 12.70 -26.05 4.94
C ALA A 279 14.12 -25.98 4.37
N ALA A 280 14.31 -26.31 3.08
CA ALA A 280 15.60 -26.16 2.40
C ALA A 280 15.86 -24.71 1.95
N LEU A 281 14.84 -23.86 1.88
CA LEU A 281 14.98 -22.47 1.47
C LEU A 281 15.57 -21.60 2.59
N PRO A 282 16.21 -20.46 2.26
CA PRO A 282 16.66 -19.51 3.28
C PRO A 282 15.52 -19.07 4.19
N GLN A 283 15.67 -19.28 5.50
CA GLN A 283 14.57 -19.07 6.45
C GLN A 283 14.04 -17.62 6.43
N GLN A 284 14.91 -16.62 6.24
CA GLN A 284 14.50 -15.22 6.11
C GLN A 284 13.58 -14.98 4.90
N LEU A 285 13.88 -15.62 3.76
CA LEU A 285 13.04 -15.54 2.56
C LEU A 285 11.66 -16.17 2.81
N VAL A 286 11.63 -17.35 3.42
CA VAL A 286 10.37 -18.04 3.76
C VAL A 286 9.54 -17.20 4.74
N ARG A 287 10.18 -16.63 5.77
CA ARG A 287 9.53 -15.71 6.72
C ARG A 287 8.95 -14.48 6.03
N ALA A 288 9.69 -13.90 5.09
CA ALA A 288 9.24 -12.74 4.33
C ALA A 288 8.05 -13.08 3.44
N ALA A 289 8.12 -14.19 2.72
CA ALA A 289 7.03 -14.67 1.87
C ALA A 289 5.77 -15.04 2.68
N ALA A 290 5.96 -15.44 3.94
CA ALA A 290 4.89 -15.85 4.84
C ALA A 290 4.15 -14.72 5.55
N GLN A 291 4.61 -13.49 5.40
CA GLN A 291 3.90 -12.34 5.91
C GLN A 291 2.57 -12.13 5.16
N PRO A 292 1.53 -11.59 5.83
CA PRO A 292 0.38 -11.03 5.15
C PRO A 292 0.82 -9.78 4.37
N ILE A 293 0.14 -9.52 3.27
CA ILE A 293 0.34 -8.27 2.53
C ILE A 293 -0.56 -7.21 3.17
N VAL A 294 0.04 -6.18 3.74
CA VAL A 294 -0.63 -5.14 4.53
C VAL A 294 -0.12 -3.75 4.18
N ARG A 295 -1.00 -2.74 4.33
CA ARG A 295 -0.67 -1.31 4.20
C ARG A 295 -1.36 -0.46 5.27
N GLY A 296 -0.79 0.72 5.54
CA GLY A 296 -1.23 1.64 6.59
C GLY A 296 -0.54 1.39 7.93
N GLY A 297 -0.80 2.27 8.90
CA GLY A 297 -0.18 2.20 10.23
C GLY A 297 1.34 2.37 10.18
N VAL A 298 2.07 1.52 10.92
CA VAL A 298 3.53 1.60 11.04
C VAL A 298 4.29 1.23 9.76
N LEU A 299 3.63 0.58 8.79
CA LEU A 299 4.24 0.14 7.54
C LEU A 299 4.17 1.19 6.43
N GLY A 300 3.67 2.39 6.75
CA GLY A 300 3.55 3.49 5.81
C GLY A 300 2.42 3.32 4.81
N VAL A 301 2.47 4.14 3.76
CA VAL A 301 1.39 4.34 2.79
C VAL A 301 1.23 3.14 1.87
N ALA A 302 2.33 2.62 1.31
CA ALA A 302 2.34 1.47 0.41
C ALA A 302 2.37 0.13 1.16
N GLY A 303 2.85 0.13 2.41
CA GLY A 303 2.99 -1.09 3.20
C GLY A 303 4.12 -1.99 2.72
N ASN A 304 3.91 -3.31 2.86
CA ASN A 304 4.92 -4.34 2.59
C ASN A 304 4.71 -5.10 1.26
N VAL A 305 3.82 -4.61 0.38
CA VAL A 305 3.37 -5.36 -0.80
C VAL A 305 4.52 -5.82 -1.70
N ALA A 306 5.45 -4.92 -2.07
CA ALA A 306 6.56 -5.29 -2.94
C ALA A 306 7.49 -6.32 -2.31
N ALA A 307 7.81 -6.19 -1.02
CA ALA A 307 8.68 -7.11 -0.31
C ALA A 307 8.07 -8.51 -0.24
N VAL A 308 6.82 -8.63 0.22
CA VAL A 308 6.15 -9.92 0.38
C VAL A 308 5.89 -10.59 -0.97
N VAL A 309 5.46 -9.84 -1.98
CA VAL A 309 5.23 -10.37 -3.33
C VAL A 309 6.54 -10.85 -3.96
N ALA A 310 7.63 -10.07 -3.86
CA ALA A 310 8.94 -10.48 -4.36
C ALA A 310 9.42 -11.76 -3.67
N ALA A 311 9.30 -11.85 -2.34
CA ALA A 311 9.65 -13.04 -1.58
C ALA A 311 8.83 -14.26 -2.01
N ARG A 312 7.50 -14.12 -2.19
CA ARG A 312 6.64 -15.21 -2.67
C ARG A 312 7.02 -15.69 -4.07
N ARG A 313 7.37 -14.78 -4.99
CA ARG A 313 7.84 -15.14 -6.33
C ARG A 313 9.17 -15.90 -6.29
N LEU A 314 10.11 -15.48 -5.45
CA LEU A 314 11.38 -16.18 -5.24
C LEU A 314 11.17 -17.58 -4.69
N VAL A 315 10.31 -17.74 -3.68
CA VAL A 315 9.93 -19.05 -3.14
C VAL A 315 9.30 -19.93 -4.24
N CYS A 316 8.37 -19.39 -5.04
CA CYS A 316 7.74 -20.14 -6.13
C CYS A 316 8.76 -20.63 -7.17
N ARG A 317 9.69 -19.76 -7.61
CA ARG A 317 10.75 -20.13 -8.56
C ARG A 317 11.68 -21.20 -8.00
N ALA A 318 12.08 -21.04 -6.74
CA ALA A 318 12.93 -22.01 -6.04
C ALA A 318 12.27 -23.41 -5.95
N LEU A 319 10.97 -23.45 -5.65
CA LEU A 319 10.22 -24.69 -5.55
C LEU A 319 9.99 -25.38 -6.91
N ARG A 320 10.09 -24.64 -8.02
CA ARG A 320 10.03 -25.18 -9.38
C ARG A 320 11.39 -25.63 -9.93
N ASP A 321 12.47 -25.51 -9.15
CA ASP A 321 13.85 -25.76 -9.59
C ASP A 321 14.23 -24.90 -10.82
N GLU A 322 13.63 -23.71 -10.94
CA GLU A 322 13.87 -22.80 -12.07
C GLU A 322 15.15 -21.97 -11.89
N ASP A 323 15.55 -21.69 -10.64
CA ASP A 323 16.70 -20.82 -10.32
C ASP A 323 17.36 -21.23 -8.99
N ALA A 324 18.68 -21.09 -8.92
CA ALA A 324 19.41 -21.14 -7.65
C ALA A 324 18.99 -19.94 -6.76
N VAL A 325 18.67 -20.21 -5.50
CA VAL A 325 18.26 -19.20 -4.50
C VAL A 325 19.46 -18.45 -3.91
N ASP A 326 20.66 -18.71 -4.42
CA ASP A 326 21.86 -18.00 -4.04
C ASP A 326 21.70 -16.52 -4.41
N ALA A 327 22.06 -15.62 -3.49
CA ALA A 327 21.88 -14.18 -3.64
C ALA A 327 20.41 -13.70 -3.81
N TRP A 328 19.43 -14.41 -3.22
CA TRP A 328 18.03 -13.95 -3.21
C TRP A 328 17.85 -12.52 -2.66
N ALA A 329 18.70 -12.10 -1.72
CA ALA A 329 18.64 -10.77 -1.11
C ALA A 329 18.86 -9.64 -2.14
N ASP A 330 19.70 -9.86 -3.17
CA ASP A 330 19.94 -8.88 -4.23
C ASP A 330 18.75 -8.73 -5.19
N GLN A 331 17.83 -9.71 -5.19
CA GLN A 331 16.60 -9.70 -5.97
C GLN A 331 15.43 -9.07 -5.21
N MET A 332 15.59 -8.79 -3.92
CA MET A 332 14.57 -8.12 -3.11
C MET A 332 14.54 -6.62 -3.38
N PRO A 333 13.39 -5.95 -3.22
CA PRO A 333 13.31 -4.49 -3.32
C PRO A 333 14.27 -3.80 -2.35
N LYS A 334 14.74 -2.61 -2.72
CA LYS A 334 15.52 -1.76 -1.79
C LYS A 334 14.71 -1.49 -0.54
N ASP A 335 15.39 -1.49 0.61
CA ASP A 335 14.81 -1.23 1.93
C ASP A 335 13.67 -2.20 2.30
N TRP A 336 13.59 -3.40 1.69
CA TRP A 336 12.51 -4.35 1.98
C TRP A 336 12.42 -4.67 3.47
N GLU A 337 13.54 -4.78 4.18
CA GLU A 337 13.60 -5.05 5.62
C GLU A 337 12.85 -4.00 6.43
N LYS A 338 12.95 -2.71 6.06
CA LYS A 338 12.22 -1.61 6.72
C LYS A 338 10.71 -1.67 6.47
N SER A 339 10.29 -2.33 5.40
CA SER A 339 8.86 -2.52 5.09
C SER A 339 8.27 -3.72 5.83
N MET A 340 9.06 -4.47 6.61
CA MET A 340 8.58 -5.61 7.38
C MET A 340 8.31 -5.19 8.82
N PRO A 341 7.18 -5.61 9.43
CA PRO A 341 6.87 -5.26 10.81
C PRO A 341 7.86 -5.90 11.80
N ASP A 342 8.55 -5.05 12.56
CA ASP A 342 9.40 -5.47 13.68
C ASP A 342 8.60 -6.33 14.67
N GLY A 343 9.13 -7.50 15.03
CA GLY A 343 8.51 -8.41 16.01
C GLY A 343 7.73 -9.59 15.41
N TRP A 344 7.62 -9.70 14.08
CA TRP A 344 7.19 -10.97 13.45
C TRP A 344 8.29 -12.06 13.48
N ASP A 345 9.52 -11.71 13.88
CA ASP A 345 10.71 -12.54 13.73
C ASP A 345 10.98 -13.61 14.81
N ALA A 346 10.20 -13.65 15.91
CA ALA A 346 10.58 -14.46 17.07
C ALA A 346 9.66 -15.65 17.40
N GLU A 347 8.33 -15.54 17.28
CA GLU A 347 7.43 -16.56 17.87
C GLU A 347 6.45 -17.22 16.88
N ALA A 348 6.27 -16.68 15.67
CA ALA A 348 5.12 -17.04 14.84
C ALA A 348 5.34 -18.17 13.81
N ILE A 349 6.58 -18.59 13.55
CA ILE A 349 6.92 -19.64 12.58
C ILE A 349 7.78 -20.71 13.27
N GLU A 350 7.35 -21.19 14.43
CA GLU A 350 7.67 -22.56 14.81
C GLU A 350 6.70 -23.45 14.02
N PHE A 351 7.23 -24.17 13.04
CA PHE A 351 6.48 -25.18 12.29
C PHE A 351 6.31 -26.34 13.26
N ASP A 352 5.22 -26.36 14.03
CA ASP A 352 4.90 -27.46 14.94
C ASP A 352 4.66 -28.73 14.13
N ALA A 353 5.73 -29.43 13.78
CA ALA A 353 5.71 -30.75 13.17
C ALA A 353 5.13 -31.83 14.11
N ALA A 354 4.67 -31.43 15.31
CA ALA A 354 4.29 -32.31 16.41
C ALA A 354 2.76 -32.45 16.65
N GLU A 355 1.89 -31.61 16.08
CA GLU A 355 0.43 -31.66 16.37
C GLU A 355 -0.39 -32.52 15.38
N VAL A 356 0.14 -33.67 14.97
CA VAL A 356 -0.69 -34.75 14.39
C VAL A 356 -0.66 -35.93 15.35
N THR A 357 -1.21 -35.74 16.55
CA THR A 357 -1.62 -36.88 17.39
C THR A 357 -3.13 -37.03 17.30
N ASP A 358 -3.51 -38.19 16.78
CA ASP A 358 -4.84 -38.80 16.68
C ASP A 358 -5.69 -38.57 17.94
N ASP A 359 -6.48 -37.48 17.96
CA ASP A 359 -7.47 -37.27 19.01
C ASP A 359 -8.68 -38.19 18.73
N GLY A 360 -8.64 -39.32 19.44
CA GLY A 360 -9.68 -40.31 19.50
C GLY A 360 -11.04 -39.70 19.84
N VAL A 361 -12.02 -40.06 19.02
CA VAL A 361 -13.45 -39.80 19.21
C VAL A 361 -13.90 -40.30 20.60
N GLN A 362 -14.09 -39.39 21.55
CA GLN A 362 -14.86 -39.67 22.76
C GLN A 362 -16.27 -39.08 22.61
N ASN A 363 -17.21 -39.99 22.37
CA ASN A 363 -18.64 -39.76 22.40
C ASN A 363 -19.07 -39.55 23.86
N SER A 364 -19.51 -38.35 24.24
CA SER A 364 -20.15 -38.11 25.53
C SER A 364 -21.63 -37.81 25.34
N GLU A 365 -22.47 -38.80 25.65
CA GLU A 365 -23.91 -38.64 25.80
C GLU A 365 -24.20 -37.77 27.04
N SER A 366 -24.91 -36.65 26.84
CA SER A 366 -25.43 -35.83 27.94
C SER A 366 -26.91 -36.13 28.16
N ASN A 367 -27.21 -36.87 29.23
CA ASN A 367 -28.55 -37.02 29.80
C ASN A 367 -28.97 -35.71 30.49
N ILE A 368 -30.11 -35.16 30.07
CA ILE A 368 -30.79 -34.03 30.70
C ILE A 368 -31.66 -34.56 31.84
N SER A 369 -31.42 -34.09 33.06
CA SER A 369 -32.42 -34.15 34.13
C SER A 369 -32.49 -32.80 34.86
N VAL A 370 -33.72 -32.34 35.05
CA VAL A 370 -34.10 -31.04 35.62
C VAL A 370 -34.66 -31.27 37.02
N SER A 371 -34.31 -30.34 37.94
CA SER A 371 -34.94 -29.96 39.23
C SER A 371 -33.86 -29.93 40.33
N GLY A 372 -33.77 -28.98 41.26
CA GLY A 372 -34.50 -27.77 41.61
C GLY A 372 -33.95 -27.32 42.98
N GLY A 373 -34.04 -26.03 43.33
CA GLY A 373 -33.98 -25.60 44.75
C GLY A 373 -32.86 -24.64 45.20
N ASN A 374 -33.23 -23.37 45.33
CA ASN A 374 -33.04 -22.44 46.46
C ASN A 374 -31.67 -22.12 47.13
N ARG A 375 -31.41 -20.79 47.16
CA ARG A 375 -30.92 -19.94 48.28
C ARG A 375 -29.62 -20.31 49.02
N ARG A 376 -28.60 -19.44 48.92
CA ARG A 376 -28.18 -18.49 49.99
C ARG A 376 -26.93 -17.67 49.61
N LYS A 377 -26.76 -16.59 50.39
CA LYS A 377 -25.88 -15.42 50.27
C LYS A 377 -24.37 -15.73 50.42
N GLY A 378 -23.57 -14.97 49.66
CA GLY A 378 -22.41 -14.23 50.16
C GLY A 378 -21.06 -14.94 50.16
N ALA A 379 -20.13 -14.49 49.31
CA ALA A 379 -18.71 -14.35 49.65
C ALA A 379 -17.93 -13.61 48.56
N LYS A 380 -17.30 -12.51 49.01
CA LYS A 380 -15.95 -12.00 48.69
C LYS A 380 -15.33 -12.37 47.34
N GLY A 381 -15.02 -11.31 46.60
CA GLY A 381 -14.32 -11.35 45.32
C GLY A 381 -12.95 -12.01 45.39
N LYS A 382 -12.70 -12.84 44.37
CA LYS A 382 -11.38 -13.11 43.84
C LYS A 382 -11.34 -12.52 42.45
N LYS A 383 -10.61 -11.41 42.28
CA LYS A 383 -10.17 -10.94 40.97
C LYS A 383 -9.24 -12.01 40.42
N LYS A 384 -9.77 -12.92 39.60
CA LYS A 384 -8.98 -13.84 38.79
C LYS A 384 -8.33 -12.97 37.72
N ALA A 385 -7.03 -12.71 37.84
CA ALA A 385 -6.26 -12.16 36.75
C ALA A 385 -6.34 -13.19 35.62
N ILE A 386 -7.14 -12.88 34.59
CA ILE A 386 -7.09 -13.58 33.32
C ILE A 386 -5.79 -13.10 32.69
N ALA A 387 -4.72 -13.89 32.84
CA ALA A 387 -3.58 -13.74 31.97
C ALA A 387 -4.10 -13.94 30.55
N ALA A 388 -4.16 -12.86 29.77
CA ALA A 388 -4.37 -12.97 28.35
C ALA A 388 -3.15 -13.69 27.79
N THR A 389 -3.23 -15.01 27.70
CA THR A 389 -2.37 -15.77 26.81
C THR A 389 -2.69 -15.25 25.42
N THR A 390 -1.82 -14.40 24.90
CA THR A 390 -1.82 -13.99 23.49
C THR A 390 -1.53 -15.25 22.70
N ASP A 391 -2.59 -15.97 22.35
CA ASP A 391 -2.60 -16.99 21.31
C ASP A 391 -2.12 -16.29 20.03
N SER A 392 -0.79 -16.25 19.86
CA SER A 392 -0.05 -15.62 18.77
C SER A 392 -0.09 -16.48 17.51
N THR A 393 -1.08 -17.36 17.41
CA THR A 393 -1.28 -18.13 16.21
C THR A 393 -1.80 -17.19 15.12
N MET A 394 -0.95 -16.88 14.12
CA MET A 394 -1.41 -16.29 12.87
C MET A 394 -2.60 -17.09 12.34
N ARG A 395 -3.74 -16.41 12.20
CA ARG A 395 -4.97 -16.96 11.66
C ARG A 395 -5.10 -16.51 10.21
N VAL A 396 -5.22 -17.47 9.30
CA VAL A 396 -5.56 -17.19 7.90
C VAL A 396 -7.00 -16.69 7.85
N LEU A 397 -7.24 -15.56 7.20
CA LEU A 397 -8.56 -14.99 7.10
C LEU A 397 -9.13 -15.18 5.68
N PRO A 398 -10.41 -15.56 5.53
CA PRO A 398 -11.00 -15.72 4.20
C PRO A 398 -11.34 -14.35 3.59
N CYS A 399 -10.93 -14.15 2.34
CA CYS A 399 -11.24 -12.98 1.54
C CYS A 399 -12.77 -12.83 1.39
N PRO A 400 -13.36 -11.66 1.72
CA PRO A 400 -14.80 -11.45 1.60
C PRO A 400 -15.35 -11.57 0.17
N ALA A 401 -14.51 -11.36 -0.86
CA ALA A 401 -14.94 -11.40 -2.25
C ALA A 401 -14.76 -12.76 -2.94
N CYS A 402 -13.61 -13.42 -2.77
CA CYS A 402 -13.28 -14.66 -3.47
C CYS A 402 -13.12 -15.89 -2.55
N GLY A 403 -13.14 -15.70 -1.23
CA GLY A 403 -12.90 -16.76 -0.24
C GLY A 403 -11.44 -17.23 -0.13
N GLY A 404 -10.51 -16.64 -0.89
CA GLY A 404 -9.07 -16.95 -0.79
C GLY A 404 -8.44 -16.50 0.52
N ALA A 405 -7.32 -17.11 0.89
CA ALA A 405 -6.56 -16.75 2.09
C ALA A 405 -5.99 -15.32 2.04
N ILE A 406 -6.12 -14.60 3.15
CA ILE A 406 -5.54 -13.28 3.44
C ILE A 406 -4.66 -13.37 4.68
#